data_AF-A0A8S3G4I4-F1
#
_entry.id   AF-A0A8S3G4I4-F1
#
_cell.length_a   1.000
_cell.length_b   1.000
_cell.length_c   1.000
_cell.angle_alpha   90.00
_cell.angle_beta   90.00
_cell.angle_gamma   90.00
#
_symmetry.space_group_name_H-M   'P 1'
#
loop_
_entity.id
_entity.type
_entity.pdbx_description
1 polymer ?
#
loop_
_entity_poly.entity_id
_entity_poly.type
_entity_poly.pdbx_seq_one_letter_code
_entity_poly.pdbx_strand_id
1 'polypeptide(L)'
;FQAGAPKLNILHLSDVHIDFSYKPGSQADCSQPLCCRGGQPAPGHTGAGFWGDYRNCDIPYWTAEAILKYAAELEKVDFIYYTGDLPAHNVWNQSRADQLYSINTINSMLATVFPNKTFYSAVGNHEAAPCNLYPTPNIRTDNISWL
;
A
#
# COMPACT_ATOMS: atom_id res chain seq x y z
N PHE A 1 13.57 -18.23 29.13
CA PHE A 1 12.44 -18.64 28.28
C PHE A 1 11.89 -19.95 28.82
N GLN A 2 10.62 -19.99 29.22
CA GLN A 2 9.99 -21.22 29.70
C GLN A 2 9.54 -22.05 28.49
N ALA A 3 10.02 -23.29 28.41
CA ALA A 3 9.59 -24.20 27.35
C ALA A 3 8.07 -24.44 27.46
N GLY A 4 7.35 -24.31 26.34
CA GLY A 4 5.90 -24.58 26.27
C GLY A 4 4.98 -23.42 26.66
N ALA A 5 5.49 -22.21 26.91
CA ALA A 5 4.63 -21.04 27.09
C ALA A 5 3.85 -20.73 25.79
N PRO A 6 2.56 -20.31 25.88
CA PRO A 6 1.80 -19.86 24.71
C PRO A 6 2.54 -18.76 23.96
N LYS A 7 2.53 -18.84 22.63
CA LYS A 7 3.08 -17.81 21.75
C LYS A 7 1.94 -17.05 21.10
N LEU A 8 2.23 -15.78 20.81
CA LEU A 8 1.35 -14.90 20.07
C LEU A 8 2.05 -14.53 18.77
N ASN A 9 1.40 -14.81 17.65
CA ASN A 9 1.94 -14.53 16.33
C ASN A 9 1.22 -13.32 15.74
N ILE A 10 1.96 -12.23 15.55
CA ILE A 10 1.44 -10.95 15.08
C ILE A 10 2.03 -10.70 13.70
N LEU A 11 1.16 -10.55 12.70
CA LEU A 11 1.58 -10.05 11.40
C LEU A 11 1.61 -8.52 11.45
N HIS A 12 2.71 -7.91 11.04
CA HIS A 12 2.85 -6.46 10.95
C HIS A 12 3.01 -6.06 9.48
N LEU A 13 2.04 -5.27 8.99
CA LEU A 13 1.98 -4.75 7.64
C LEU A 13 2.06 -3.23 7.68
N SER A 14 2.90 -2.65 6.82
CA SER A 14 3.09 -1.21 6.68
C SER A 14 3.51 -0.89 5.24
N ASP A 15 3.26 0.34 4.79
CA ASP A 15 3.84 0.92 3.56
C ASP A 15 3.59 0.05 2.32
N VAL A 16 2.35 -0.41 2.14
CA VAL A 16 2.01 -1.30 1.02
C VAL A 16 2.13 -0.56 -0.31
N HIS A 17 1.82 0.75 -0.34
CA HIS A 17 1.89 1.63 -1.52
C HIS A 17 1.53 0.92 -2.83
N ILE A 18 0.25 0.60 -3.02
CA ILE A 18 -0.19 -0.01 -4.29
C ILE A 18 -0.37 1.08 -5.33
N ASP A 19 0.36 0.96 -6.45
CA ASP A 19 0.11 1.78 -7.64
C ASP A 19 -0.78 1.02 -8.62
N PHE A 20 -2.07 1.40 -8.64
CA PHE A 20 -3.05 0.85 -9.57
C PHE A 20 -2.78 1.20 -11.04
N SER A 21 -1.84 2.12 -11.30
CA SER A 21 -1.36 2.43 -12.66
C SER A 21 -0.05 1.73 -13.00
N TYR A 22 0.51 0.90 -12.12
CA TYR A 22 1.73 0.16 -12.39
C TYR A 22 1.57 -0.70 -13.65
N LYS A 23 2.54 -0.59 -14.57
CA LYS A 23 2.51 -1.24 -15.87
C LYS A 23 3.85 -1.93 -16.16
N PRO A 24 3.89 -3.28 -16.17
CA PRO A 24 5.07 -4.01 -16.59
C PRO A 24 5.58 -3.59 -17.97
N GLY A 25 6.89 -3.57 -18.14
CA GLY A 25 7.58 -3.16 -19.37
C GLY A 25 7.60 -1.66 -19.63
N SER A 26 6.94 -0.85 -18.80
CA SER A 26 6.91 0.61 -18.95
C SER A 26 8.24 1.27 -18.55
N GLN A 27 8.35 2.57 -18.76
CA GLN A 27 9.54 3.33 -18.37
C GLN A 27 9.65 3.39 -16.85
N ALA A 28 10.66 2.72 -16.32
CA ALA A 28 10.94 2.66 -14.89
C ALA A 28 12.04 3.64 -14.43
N ASP A 29 12.79 4.21 -15.38
CA ASP A 29 13.72 5.32 -15.14
C ASP A 29 13.19 6.56 -15.85
N CYS A 30 12.53 7.43 -15.10
CA CYS A 30 11.83 8.62 -15.60
C CYS A 30 12.16 9.84 -14.72
N SER A 31 11.83 11.04 -15.19
CA SER A 31 12.09 12.29 -14.44
C SER A 31 11.03 12.63 -13.39
N GLN A 32 10.02 11.76 -13.20
CA GLN A 32 8.96 11.95 -12.21
C GLN A 32 9.36 11.28 -10.88
N PRO A 33 8.79 11.71 -9.74
CA PRO A 33 9.06 11.07 -8.45
C PRO A 33 8.59 9.61 -8.36
N LEU A 34 7.61 9.21 -9.19
CA LEU A 34 7.12 7.84 -9.33
C LEU A 34 7.02 7.45 -10.82
N CYS A 35 7.70 6.37 -11.20
CA CYS A 35 7.78 5.81 -12.55
C CYS A 35 6.98 4.50 -12.65
N CYS A 36 7.25 3.66 -13.66
CA CYS A 36 6.58 2.37 -13.89
C CYS A 36 5.09 2.44 -14.26
N ARG A 37 4.58 3.60 -14.67
CA ARG A 37 3.14 3.82 -14.97
C ARG A 37 2.82 3.95 -16.45
N GLY A 38 3.83 4.08 -17.29
CA GLY A 38 3.68 4.37 -18.71
C GLY A 38 4.99 4.71 -19.40
N GLY A 39 4.92 5.20 -20.63
CA GLY A 39 6.10 5.46 -21.45
C GLY A 39 6.79 4.18 -21.95
N GLN A 40 7.84 4.36 -22.73
CA GLN A 40 8.70 3.29 -23.21
C GLN A 40 10.08 3.42 -22.56
N PRO A 41 10.74 2.31 -22.21
CA PRO A 41 12.11 2.34 -21.74
C PRO A 41 13.03 3.02 -22.76
N ALA A 42 14.01 3.78 -22.28
CA ALA A 42 15.02 4.38 -23.15
C ALA A 42 15.81 3.28 -23.90
N PRO A 43 16.35 3.55 -25.10
CA PRO A 43 17.17 2.59 -25.83
C PRO A 43 18.31 2.04 -24.96
N GLY A 44 18.39 0.71 -24.83
CA GLY A 44 19.40 0.05 -23.98
C GLY A 44 18.99 -0.15 -22.51
N HIS A 45 17.82 0.32 -22.09
CA HIS A 45 17.29 0.14 -20.73
C HIS A 45 16.15 -0.88 -20.69
N THR A 46 16.05 -1.62 -19.59
CA THR A 46 14.93 -2.54 -19.35
C THR A 46 13.72 -1.78 -18.83
N GLY A 47 12.52 -2.24 -19.21
CA GLY A 47 11.27 -1.73 -18.64
C GLY A 47 11.01 -2.24 -17.22
N ALA A 48 9.92 -1.75 -16.64
CA ALA A 48 9.45 -2.12 -15.32
C ALA A 48 9.26 -3.64 -15.21
N GLY A 49 9.73 -4.24 -14.11
CA GLY A 49 9.52 -5.65 -13.82
C GLY A 49 8.04 -6.02 -13.66
N PHE A 50 7.70 -7.31 -13.77
CA PHE A 50 6.32 -7.76 -13.58
C PHE A 50 5.88 -7.65 -12.11
N TRP A 51 6.71 -8.08 -11.16
CA TRP A 51 6.38 -8.10 -9.72
C TRP A 51 6.71 -6.80 -8.98
N GLY A 52 7.09 -5.75 -9.69
CA GLY A 52 7.69 -4.55 -9.11
C GLY A 52 9.05 -4.28 -9.74
N ASP A 53 9.68 -3.19 -9.31
CA ASP A 53 10.95 -2.73 -9.85
C ASP A 53 11.81 -2.09 -8.74
N TYR A 54 13.14 -2.14 -8.89
CA TYR A 54 14.09 -1.58 -7.92
C TYR A 54 14.34 -0.08 -8.09
N ARG A 55 13.76 0.54 -9.13
CA ARG A 55 13.81 2.00 -9.37
C ARG A 55 12.71 2.71 -8.58
N ASN A 56 12.48 4.00 -8.88
CA ASN A 56 11.47 4.82 -8.21
C ASN A 56 10.06 4.40 -8.62
N CYS A 57 9.61 3.25 -8.14
CA CYS A 57 8.33 2.64 -8.44
C CYS A 57 7.72 2.04 -7.17
N ASP A 58 6.41 2.13 -7.08
CA ASP A 58 5.59 1.45 -6.09
C ASP A 58 5.19 0.07 -6.64
N ILE A 59 4.54 -0.76 -5.82
CA ILE A 59 4.23 -2.14 -6.20
C ILE A 59 2.89 -2.26 -6.94
N PRO A 60 2.77 -3.21 -7.88
CA PRO A 60 1.48 -3.52 -8.47
C PRO A 60 0.59 -4.31 -7.49
N TYR A 61 -0.73 -4.23 -7.73
CA TYR A 61 -1.75 -4.92 -6.95
C TYR A 61 -1.46 -6.41 -6.73
N TRP A 62 -1.02 -7.12 -7.78
CA TRP A 62 -0.78 -8.57 -7.71
C TRP A 62 0.44 -8.93 -6.85
N THR A 63 1.41 -8.04 -6.68
CA THR A 63 2.53 -8.26 -5.75
C THR A 63 2.06 -8.18 -4.31
N ALA A 64 1.28 -7.15 -3.96
CA ALA A 64 0.67 -7.02 -2.64
C ALA A 64 -0.20 -8.26 -2.33
N GLU A 65 -1.05 -8.66 -3.28
CA GLU A 65 -1.92 -9.83 -3.12
C GLU A 65 -1.11 -11.13 -2.90
N ALA A 66 -0.05 -11.34 -3.68
CA ALA A 66 0.78 -12.54 -3.57
C ALA A 66 1.49 -12.62 -2.21
N ILE A 67 2.05 -11.50 -1.72
CA ILE A 67 2.73 -11.46 -0.41
C ILE A 67 1.73 -11.73 0.72
N LEU A 68 0.55 -11.14 0.67
CA LEU A 68 -0.47 -11.33 1.70
C LEU A 68 -1.00 -12.78 1.71
N LYS A 69 -1.27 -13.36 0.54
CA LYS A 69 -1.66 -14.78 0.43
C LYS A 69 -0.58 -15.70 1.00
N TYR A 70 0.68 -15.45 0.66
CA TYR A 70 1.80 -16.21 1.19
C TYR A 70 1.93 -16.09 2.72
N ALA A 71 1.78 -14.88 3.27
CA ALA A 71 1.79 -14.66 4.72
C ALA A 71 0.64 -15.40 5.44
N ALA A 72 -0.54 -15.50 4.82
CA ALA A 72 -1.67 -16.25 5.36
C ALA A 72 -1.45 -17.78 5.36
N GLU A 73 -0.64 -18.30 4.43
CA GLU A 73 -0.29 -19.72 4.34
C GLU A 73 0.83 -20.12 5.31
N LEU A 74 1.79 -19.22 5.56
CA LEU A 74 3.01 -19.52 6.32
C LEU A 74 2.75 -19.82 7.80
N GLU A 75 1.97 -18.98 8.47
CA GLU A 75 1.77 -19.09 9.91
C GLU A 75 0.34 -18.78 10.33
N LYS A 76 -0.08 -19.43 11.42
CA LYS A 76 -1.31 -19.05 12.09
C LYS A 76 -1.09 -17.71 12.78
N VAL A 77 -1.63 -16.65 12.16
CA VAL A 77 -1.67 -15.29 12.72
C VAL A 77 -2.81 -15.16 13.71
N ASP A 78 -2.55 -14.57 14.89
CA ASP A 78 -3.57 -14.31 15.90
C ASP A 78 -4.29 -12.98 15.65
N PHE A 79 -3.53 -11.91 15.37
CA PHE A 79 -4.04 -10.62 14.91
C PHE A 79 -3.00 -9.87 14.07
N ILE A 80 -3.44 -8.78 13.45
CA ILE A 80 -2.66 -8.04 12.45
C ILE A 80 -2.51 -6.58 12.87
N TYR A 81 -1.29 -6.07 12.84
CA TYR A 81 -0.98 -4.64 12.85
C TYR A 81 -0.90 -4.13 11.41
N TYR A 82 -1.57 -3.01 11.15
CA TYR A 82 -1.68 -2.44 9.82
C TYR A 82 -1.51 -0.92 9.84
N THR A 83 -0.30 -0.43 9.58
CA THR A 83 0.13 0.91 9.99
C THR A 83 0.04 1.99 8.90
N GLY A 84 -0.77 1.78 7.87
CA GLY A 84 -1.07 2.80 6.86
C GLY A 84 -0.05 2.86 5.72
N ASP A 85 -0.04 4.01 5.03
CA ASP A 85 0.73 4.27 3.80
C ASP A 85 0.38 3.30 2.65
N LEU A 86 -0.89 3.38 2.25
CA LEU A 86 -1.53 2.48 1.30
C LEU A 86 -1.55 3.00 -0.12
N PRO A 87 -1.91 4.28 -0.36
CA PRO A 87 -1.86 4.87 -1.69
C PRO A 87 -0.41 5.07 -2.15
N ALA A 88 -0.18 4.95 -3.45
CA ALA A 88 1.12 5.18 -4.07
C ALA A 88 1.64 6.63 -3.92
N HIS A 89 2.90 6.85 -4.31
CA HIS A 89 3.63 8.12 -4.27
C HIS A 89 3.28 9.06 -5.42
N ASN A 90 2.17 8.87 -6.12
CA ASN A 90 1.69 9.76 -7.18
C ASN A 90 0.97 11.03 -6.66
N VAL A 91 1.51 11.62 -5.60
CA VAL A 91 0.88 12.68 -4.78
C VAL A 91 0.49 13.94 -5.56
N TRP A 92 1.10 14.17 -6.73
CA TRP A 92 0.76 15.27 -7.62
C TRP A 92 -0.56 15.08 -8.38
N ASN A 93 -1.09 13.86 -8.41
CA ASN A 93 -2.30 13.50 -9.13
C ASN A 93 -3.12 12.49 -8.33
N GLN A 94 -3.62 12.94 -7.17
CA GLN A 94 -4.50 12.18 -6.28
C GLN A 94 -5.70 13.04 -5.87
N SER A 95 -6.89 12.45 -5.95
CA SER A 95 -8.13 13.00 -5.42
C SER A 95 -8.62 12.19 -4.22
N ARG A 96 -9.57 12.72 -3.44
CA ARG A 96 -10.22 11.97 -2.34
C ARG A 96 -10.83 10.65 -2.83
N ALA A 97 -11.36 10.62 -4.06
CA ALA A 97 -11.94 9.42 -4.65
C ALA A 97 -10.86 8.35 -4.92
N ASP A 98 -9.67 8.76 -5.35
CA ASP A 98 -8.54 7.83 -5.59
C ASP A 98 -8.03 7.24 -4.27
N GLN A 99 -7.94 8.06 -3.21
CA GLN A 99 -7.56 7.60 -1.87
C GLN A 99 -8.55 6.55 -1.35
N LEU A 100 -9.85 6.86 -1.40
CA LEU A 100 -10.91 5.95 -0.99
C LEU A 100 -10.93 4.67 -1.81
N TYR A 101 -10.66 4.75 -3.11
CA TYR A 101 -10.53 3.57 -3.96
C TYR A 101 -9.38 2.69 -3.45
N SER A 102 -8.18 3.26 -3.27
CA SER A 102 -7.02 2.52 -2.79
C SER A 102 -7.27 1.85 -1.43
N ILE A 103 -7.73 2.62 -0.44
CA ILE A 103 -7.99 2.14 0.92
C ILE A 103 -9.04 1.03 0.92
N ASN A 104 -10.17 1.23 0.24
CA ASN A 104 -11.25 0.24 0.22
C ASN A 104 -10.83 -1.04 -0.51
N THR A 105 -10.07 -0.94 -1.60
CA THR A 105 -9.56 -2.08 -2.33
C THR A 105 -8.57 -2.89 -1.49
N ILE A 106 -7.65 -2.23 -0.78
CA ILE A 106 -6.67 -2.92 0.08
C ILE A 106 -7.35 -3.52 1.31
N ASN A 107 -8.28 -2.81 1.94
CA ASN A 107 -9.07 -3.35 3.06
C ASN A 107 -9.87 -4.58 2.63
N SER A 108 -10.45 -4.56 1.43
CA SER A 108 -11.19 -5.70 0.87
C SER A 108 -10.26 -6.89 0.58
N MET A 109 -9.06 -6.64 0.07
CA MET A 109 -8.03 -7.67 -0.12
C MET A 109 -7.63 -8.29 1.23
N LEU A 110 -7.33 -7.48 2.24
CA LEU A 110 -6.95 -7.94 3.59
C LEU A 110 -8.07 -8.76 4.24
N ALA A 111 -9.31 -8.30 4.17
CA ALA A 111 -10.47 -9.02 4.72
C ALA A 111 -10.70 -10.37 4.02
N THR A 112 -10.41 -10.45 2.72
CA THR A 112 -10.51 -11.68 1.94
C THR A 112 -9.41 -12.68 2.28
N VAL A 113 -8.17 -12.21 2.41
CA VAL A 113 -7.00 -13.05 2.68
C VAL A 113 -6.96 -13.51 4.15
N PHE A 114 -7.39 -12.66 5.08
CA PHE A 114 -7.37 -12.93 6.52
C PHE A 114 -8.78 -12.86 7.12
N PRO A 115 -9.68 -13.79 6.75
CA PRO A 115 -11.04 -13.80 7.27
C PRO A 115 -11.05 -14.01 8.79
N ASN A 116 -11.95 -13.31 9.48
CA ASN A 116 -12.14 -13.40 10.94
C ASN A 116 -10.90 -13.02 11.78
N LYS A 117 -9.96 -12.24 11.23
CA LYS A 117 -8.84 -11.68 12.01
C LYS A 117 -9.19 -10.31 12.58
N THR A 118 -8.61 -10.01 13.73
CA THR A 118 -8.63 -8.65 14.29
C THR A 118 -7.52 -7.85 13.66
N PHE A 119 -7.85 -6.67 13.14
CA PHE A 119 -6.90 -5.71 12.61
C PHE A 119 -6.82 -4.52 13.56
N TYR A 120 -5.61 -4.15 13.94
CA TYR A 120 -5.33 -2.88 14.62
C TYR A 120 -4.63 -1.98 13.61
N SER A 121 -5.36 -0.97 13.14
CA SER A 121 -4.86 -0.05 12.13
C SER A 121 -4.32 1.25 12.72
N ALA A 122 -3.36 1.84 12.01
CA ALA A 122 -2.98 3.23 12.17
C ALA A 122 -3.08 3.93 10.81
N VAL A 123 -3.30 5.25 10.85
CA VAL A 123 -3.35 6.09 9.65
C VAL A 123 -1.93 6.59 9.36
N GLY A 124 -1.46 6.36 8.14
CA GLY A 124 -0.18 6.86 7.64
C GLY A 124 -0.32 8.28 7.08
N ASN A 125 0.75 8.81 6.49
CA ASN A 125 0.74 10.17 5.96
C ASN A 125 0.25 10.24 4.51
N HIS A 126 0.22 9.11 3.78
CA HIS A 126 -0.25 9.03 2.39
C HIS A 126 -1.77 8.83 2.24
N GLU A 127 -2.55 8.61 3.30
CA GLU A 127 -4.01 8.41 3.18
C GLU A 127 -4.78 9.69 2.81
N ALA A 128 -4.32 10.85 3.29
CA ALA A 128 -4.93 12.14 2.95
C ALA A 128 -4.59 12.61 1.52
N ALA A 129 -5.51 13.36 0.91
CA ALA A 129 -5.27 14.10 -0.31
C ALA A 129 -5.66 15.59 -0.10
N PRO A 130 -4.69 16.53 -0.11
CA PRO A 130 -3.26 16.33 -0.39
C PRO A 130 -2.50 15.55 0.70
N CYS A 131 -1.42 14.87 0.30
CA CYS A 131 -0.58 14.04 1.18
C CYS A 131 -0.07 14.83 2.40
N ASN A 132 0.02 14.16 3.56
CA ASN A 132 0.41 14.71 4.88
C ASN A 132 -0.58 15.68 5.53
N LEU A 133 -1.64 16.11 4.85
CA LEU A 133 -2.52 17.16 5.35
C LEU A 133 -3.68 16.59 6.18
N TYR A 134 -3.47 16.54 7.50
CA TYR A 134 -4.49 16.18 8.48
C TYR A 134 -4.93 17.40 9.29
N PRO A 135 -6.06 18.06 8.92
CA PRO A 135 -6.54 19.22 9.65
C PRO A 135 -6.91 18.84 11.09
N THR A 136 -6.40 19.61 12.05
CA THR A 136 -6.81 19.46 13.46
C THR A 136 -8.28 19.86 13.63
N PRO A 137 -8.98 19.38 14.69
CA PRO A 137 -10.38 19.74 14.94
C PRO A 137 -10.66 21.26 15.05
N ASN A 138 -9.64 22.10 15.23
CA ASN A 138 -9.78 23.56 15.28
C ASN A 138 -9.93 24.20 13.89
N ILE A 139 -9.56 23.51 12.82
CA ILE A 139 -9.75 23.98 11.44
C ILE A 139 -11.18 23.64 11.01
N ARG A 140 -11.99 24.67 10.75
CA ARG A 140 -13.42 24.50 10.41
C ARG A 140 -13.71 24.43 8.92
N THR A 141 -12.75 24.84 8.09
CA THR A 141 -12.91 24.95 6.63
C THR A 141 -12.57 23.67 5.88
N ASP A 142 -11.91 22.71 6.54
CA ASP A 142 -11.54 21.43 5.96
C ASP A 142 -11.56 20.33 7.02
N ASN A 143 -11.75 19.07 6.61
CA ASN A 143 -11.77 17.91 7.49
C ASN A 143 -11.37 16.62 6.76
N ILE A 144 -11.07 15.60 7.55
CA ILE A 144 -10.73 14.25 7.08
C ILE A 144 -11.84 13.24 7.41
N SER A 145 -13.08 13.67 7.66
CA SER A 145 -14.17 12.75 8.07
C SER A 145 -14.62 11.79 6.98
N TRP A 146 -14.11 11.96 5.77
CA TRP A 146 -14.33 11.08 4.64
C TRP A 146 -13.38 9.88 4.64
N LEU A 147 -12.25 9.96 5.37
CA LEU A 147 -11.31 8.87 5.58
C LEU A 147 -11.83 7.94 6.68
#